data_AF-A0AA42E9B6-F1
#
_entry.id   AF-A0AA42E9B6-F1
#
_cell.length_a   1.000
_cell.length_b   1.000
_cell.length_c   1.000
_cell.angle_alpha   90.00
_cell.angle_beta   90.00
_cell.angle_gamma   90.00
#
_symmetry.space_group_name_H-M   'P 1'
#
loop_
_entity.id
_entity.type
_entity.pdbx_description
1 polymer ?
#
loop_
_entity_poly.entity_id
_entity_poly.type
_entity_poly.pdbx_seq_one_letter_code
_entity_poly.pdbx_strand_id
1 'polypeptide(L)'
;AFRKQLGEIAARKDRAALAGLVAKSFFWTAAQGEKADRKKPGIDNLAAAIGLDASDGEGWEVLASAAADPTLQPLPQKKGVSCAPATPGFDDKAFEQLLKATRTDVWDWAYPAGSSIAVRGGAAADAPVVETLGAVLVRVMPEPQGPAAQGASAQGGPPPGGPPSGGPDNAPPLKVVTPSGKTGFVSADAVLPLVFEQLCYAKGAAGWSIAGYLGGE
;
A
#
# COMPACT_ATOMS: atom_id res chain seq x y z
N ALA A 1 2.25 -9.60 20.18
CA ALA A 1 0.98 -9.50 20.91
C ALA A 1 -0.04 -8.65 20.15
N PHE A 2 0.14 -7.34 20.06
CA PHE A 2 -0.84 -6.44 19.40
C PHE A 2 -1.16 -6.80 17.94
N ARG A 3 -0.16 -6.98 17.07
CA ARG A 3 -0.39 -7.37 15.67
C ARG A 3 -1.19 -8.66 15.51
N LYS A 4 -0.91 -9.66 16.35
CA LYS A 4 -1.68 -10.92 16.40
C LYS A 4 -3.14 -10.66 16.77
N GLN A 5 -3.39 -9.84 17.80
CA GLN A 5 -4.74 -9.46 18.19
C GLN A 5 -5.48 -8.71 17.08
N LEU A 6 -4.81 -7.78 16.40
CA LEU A 6 -5.38 -7.05 15.27
C LEU A 6 -5.76 -7.99 14.12
N GLY A 7 -4.87 -8.92 13.75
CA GLY A 7 -5.14 -9.91 12.71
C GLY A 7 -6.31 -10.84 13.06
N GLU A 8 -6.41 -11.28 14.32
CA GLU A 8 -7.55 -12.08 14.80
C GLU A 8 -8.88 -11.32 14.78
N ILE A 9 -8.86 -10.02 15.10
CA ILE A 9 -10.02 -9.14 15.02
C ILE A 9 -10.44 -8.96 13.55
N ALA A 10 -9.47 -8.72 12.65
CA ALA A 10 -9.72 -8.57 11.23
C ALA A 10 -10.33 -9.83 10.62
N ALA A 11 -9.77 -11.00 10.93
CA ALA A 11 -10.26 -12.30 10.45
C ALA A 11 -11.72 -12.58 10.90
N ARG A 12 -12.12 -12.10 12.09
CA ARG A 12 -13.49 -12.23 12.59
C ARG A 12 -14.42 -11.09 12.18
N LYS A 13 -13.89 -10.06 11.51
CA LYS A 13 -14.60 -8.79 11.22
C LYS A 13 -15.27 -8.20 12.48
N ASP A 14 -14.56 -8.27 13.61
CA ASP A 14 -15.10 -7.92 14.92
C ASP A 14 -14.96 -6.42 15.20
N ARG A 15 -15.94 -5.63 14.77
CA ARG A 15 -15.94 -4.17 14.93
C ARG A 15 -15.92 -3.73 16.40
N ALA A 16 -16.56 -4.48 17.29
CA ALA A 16 -16.60 -4.14 18.71
C ALA A 16 -15.21 -4.31 19.35
N ALA A 17 -14.53 -5.40 19.07
CA ALA A 17 -13.15 -5.60 19.52
C ALA A 17 -12.19 -4.60 18.86
N LEU A 18 -12.38 -4.29 17.58
CA LEU A 18 -11.60 -3.26 16.88
C LEU A 18 -11.75 -1.90 17.56
N ALA A 19 -12.96 -1.51 17.95
CA ALA A 19 -13.20 -0.25 18.64
C ALA A 19 -12.39 -0.12 19.94
N GLY A 20 -12.12 -1.23 20.63
CA GLY A 20 -11.25 -1.27 21.82
C GLY A 20 -9.76 -1.04 21.52
N LEU A 21 -9.32 -1.20 20.28
CA LEU A 21 -7.95 -0.92 19.83
C LEU A 21 -7.77 0.48 19.25
N VAL A 22 -8.84 1.20 18.94
CA VAL A 22 -8.75 2.52 18.32
C VAL A 22 -8.65 3.61 19.39
N ALA A 23 -7.64 4.47 19.26
CA ALA A 23 -7.45 5.59 20.15
C ALA A 23 -8.62 6.58 20.05
N LYS A 24 -9.03 7.15 21.18
CA LYS A 24 -10.05 8.22 21.20
C LYS A 24 -9.61 9.45 20.42
N SER A 25 -8.31 9.73 20.41
CA SER A 25 -7.68 10.82 19.65
C SER A 25 -7.23 10.38 18.26
N PHE A 26 -7.97 9.46 17.63
CA PHE A 26 -7.68 9.00 16.28
C PHE A 26 -7.58 10.19 15.33
N PHE A 27 -6.53 10.22 14.51
CA PHE A 27 -6.36 11.21 13.45
C PHE A 27 -6.45 10.55 12.08
N TRP A 28 -6.85 11.32 11.08
CA TRP A 28 -6.86 10.88 9.70
C TRP A 28 -6.36 12.02 8.83
N THR A 29 -5.22 11.81 8.19
CA THR A 29 -4.62 12.78 7.27
C THR A 29 -4.66 12.22 5.85
N ALA A 30 -5.36 12.91 4.97
CA ALA A 30 -5.45 12.65 3.53
C ALA A 30 -4.63 13.70 2.75
N ALA A 31 -4.63 13.62 1.42
CA ALA A 31 -3.85 14.53 0.57
C ALA A 31 -4.20 16.03 0.79
N GLN A 32 -5.45 16.34 1.14
CA GLN A 32 -5.97 17.69 1.36
C GLN A 32 -5.96 18.09 2.85
N GLY A 33 -5.32 17.29 3.71
CA GLY A 33 -5.15 17.55 5.13
C GLY A 33 -5.99 16.65 6.04
N GLU A 34 -6.31 17.14 7.24
CA GLU A 34 -7.01 16.36 8.26
C GLU A 34 -8.49 16.12 7.87
N LYS A 35 -8.92 14.86 7.89
CA LYS A 35 -10.27 14.40 7.54
C LYS A 35 -11.06 13.85 8.73
N ALA A 36 -10.42 13.56 9.86
CA ALA A 36 -11.10 13.03 11.03
C ALA A 36 -12.17 14.01 11.56
N ASP A 37 -13.41 13.55 11.66
CA ASP A 37 -14.48 14.25 12.35
C ASP A 37 -14.30 14.13 13.85
N ARG A 38 -13.89 15.23 14.48
CA ARG A 38 -13.64 15.33 15.92
C ARG A 38 -14.87 15.07 16.79
N LYS A 39 -16.07 15.09 16.21
CA LYS A 39 -17.32 14.78 16.92
C LYS A 39 -17.64 13.29 16.91
N LYS A 40 -16.96 12.51 16.07
CA LYS A 40 -17.17 11.06 15.97
C LYS A 40 -16.15 10.28 16.80
N PRO A 41 -16.54 9.12 17.35
CA PRO A 41 -15.60 8.14 17.88
C PRO A 41 -14.49 7.79 16.88
N GLY A 42 -13.31 7.46 17.40
CA GLY A 42 -12.17 7.07 16.56
C GLY A 42 -12.46 5.88 15.65
N ILE A 43 -13.26 4.90 16.11
CA ILE A 43 -13.67 3.75 15.30
C ILE A 43 -14.50 4.16 14.07
N ASP A 44 -15.34 5.18 14.18
CA ASP A 44 -16.15 5.64 13.05
C ASP A 44 -15.30 6.41 12.04
N ASN A 45 -14.28 7.14 12.52
CA ASN A 45 -13.29 7.78 11.65
C ASN A 45 -12.40 6.74 10.94
N LEU A 46 -11.93 5.71 11.65
CA LEU A 46 -11.20 4.61 11.04
C LEU A 46 -12.05 3.89 10.00
N ALA A 47 -13.31 3.58 10.34
CA ALA A 47 -14.23 2.89 9.46
C ALA A 47 -14.45 3.66 8.14
N ALA A 48 -14.61 4.98 8.23
CA ALA A 48 -14.70 5.85 7.06
C ALA A 48 -13.38 5.91 6.27
N ALA A 49 -12.23 5.94 6.95
CA ALA A 49 -10.93 6.08 6.32
C ALA A 49 -10.52 4.88 5.46
N ILE A 50 -10.91 3.66 5.86
CA ILE A 50 -10.50 2.42 5.19
C ILE A 50 -11.66 1.68 4.51
N GLY A 51 -12.85 2.27 4.46
CA GLY A 51 -14.03 1.59 3.89
C GLY A 51 -14.43 0.33 4.68
N LEU A 52 -14.33 0.35 6.02
CA LEU A 52 -14.58 -0.83 6.85
C LEU A 52 -16.00 -1.41 6.71
N ASP A 53 -16.96 -0.54 6.40
CA ASP A 53 -18.38 -0.89 6.22
C ASP A 53 -18.71 -1.28 4.76
N ALA A 54 -17.72 -1.33 3.86
CA ALA A 54 -17.90 -1.80 2.49
C ALA A 54 -18.28 -3.28 2.45
N SER A 55 -19.18 -3.64 1.52
CA SER A 55 -19.77 -4.99 1.45
C SER A 55 -18.80 -6.08 1.01
N ASP A 56 -17.76 -5.71 0.24
CA ASP A 56 -16.69 -6.61 -0.19
C ASP A 56 -15.67 -6.90 0.93
N GLY A 57 -15.68 -6.09 2.00
CA GLY A 57 -14.81 -6.24 3.15
C GLY A 57 -13.40 -5.71 2.92
N GLU A 58 -13.17 -4.83 1.94
CA GLU A 58 -11.86 -4.25 1.64
C GLU A 58 -11.16 -3.66 2.88
N GLY A 59 -11.90 -2.93 3.73
CA GLY A 59 -11.33 -2.34 4.93
C GLY A 59 -10.87 -3.36 5.97
N TRP A 60 -11.42 -4.57 5.98
CA TRP A 60 -10.94 -5.65 6.84
C TRP A 60 -9.62 -6.24 6.32
N GLU A 61 -9.45 -6.32 5.00
CA GLU A 61 -8.19 -6.74 4.38
C GLU A 61 -7.07 -5.72 4.61
N VAL A 62 -7.39 -4.42 4.66
CA VAL A 62 -6.44 -3.38 5.10
C VAL A 62 -5.92 -3.67 6.51
N LEU A 63 -6.80 -4.02 7.45
CA LEU A 63 -6.39 -4.37 8.83
C LEU A 63 -5.59 -5.67 8.90
N ALA A 64 -5.96 -6.68 8.11
CA ALA A 64 -5.23 -7.94 8.02
C ALA A 64 -3.81 -7.72 7.48
N SER A 65 -3.68 -6.94 6.40
CA SER A 65 -2.40 -6.56 5.80
C SER A 65 -1.54 -5.76 6.77
N ALA A 66 -2.12 -4.77 7.45
CA ALA A 66 -1.43 -3.97 8.46
C ALA A 66 -0.97 -4.80 9.67
N ALA A 67 -1.71 -5.85 10.04
CA ALA A 67 -1.32 -6.79 11.08
C ALA A 67 -0.16 -7.70 10.67
N ALA A 68 -0.08 -8.07 9.39
CA ALA A 68 0.99 -8.89 8.82
C ALA A 68 2.29 -8.10 8.64
N ASP A 69 2.21 -6.79 8.42
CA ASP A 69 3.37 -5.95 8.14
C ASP A 69 4.36 -5.91 9.34
N PRO A 70 5.65 -6.25 9.14
CA PRO A 70 6.66 -6.27 10.19
C PRO A 70 7.37 -4.93 10.40
N THR A 71 7.12 -3.95 9.55
CA THR A 71 7.84 -2.69 9.51
C THR A 71 7.10 -1.63 10.32
N LEU A 72 7.84 -0.63 10.79
CA LEU A 72 7.30 0.46 11.56
C LEU A 72 8.30 1.62 11.53
N GLN A 73 7.81 2.82 11.25
CA GLN A 73 8.64 4.04 11.29
C GLN A 73 8.00 5.13 12.15
N PRO A 74 8.77 5.92 12.91
CA PRO A 74 8.23 7.09 13.60
C PRO A 74 7.58 8.09 12.63
N LEU A 75 6.47 8.69 13.04
CA LEU A 75 5.85 9.81 12.31
C LEU A 75 6.44 11.13 12.84
N PRO A 76 7.31 11.84 12.10
CA PRO A 76 8.04 12.99 12.64
C PRO A 76 7.12 14.11 13.17
N GLN A 77 5.96 14.27 12.54
CA GLN A 77 4.96 15.28 12.87
C GLN A 77 4.18 14.99 14.17
N LYS A 78 4.23 13.75 14.70
CA LYS A 78 3.45 13.31 15.88
C LYS A 78 4.32 12.45 16.80
N LYS A 79 4.83 13.06 17.88
CA LYS A 79 5.65 12.38 18.89
C LYS A 79 4.94 11.15 19.48
N GLY A 80 5.65 10.03 19.55
CA GLY A 80 5.15 8.77 20.11
C GLY A 80 4.20 8.00 19.18
N VAL A 81 4.01 8.47 17.95
CA VAL A 81 3.28 7.76 16.90
C VAL A 81 4.26 7.15 15.91
N SER A 82 3.97 5.95 15.44
CA SER A 82 4.72 5.28 14.38
C SER A 82 3.76 4.60 13.42
N CYS A 83 4.05 4.62 12.12
CA CYS A 83 3.16 4.15 11.07
C CYS A 83 3.78 2.98 10.31
N ALA A 84 2.92 2.09 9.82
CA ALA A 84 3.28 0.96 8.98
C ALA A 84 2.41 0.96 7.70
N PRO A 85 2.93 0.48 6.56
CA PRO A 85 4.31 0.03 6.38
C PRO A 85 5.31 1.19 6.49
N ALA A 86 6.57 0.89 6.80
CA ALA A 86 7.65 1.87 6.79
C ALA A 86 7.95 2.30 5.35
N THR A 87 8.29 3.56 5.16
CA THR A 87 8.64 4.09 3.83
C THR A 87 9.99 3.52 3.42
N PRO A 88 10.12 3.04 2.16
CA PRO A 88 11.42 2.63 1.65
C PRO A 88 12.39 3.81 1.73
N GLY A 89 13.60 3.56 2.23
CA GLY A 89 14.65 4.57 2.27
C GLY A 89 15.31 4.70 0.90
N PHE A 90 15.31 5.92 0.34
CA PHE A 90 16.06 6.28 -0.86
C PHE A 90 16.51 7.74 -0.79
N ASP A 91 17.40 8.16 -1.69
CA ASP A 91 17.83 9.55 -1.78
C ASP A 91 16.77 10.38 -2.51
N ASP A 92 16.03 11.19 -1.76
CA ASP A 92 14.94 12.03 -2.29
C ASP A 92 15.42 12.99 -3.38
N LYS A 93 16.63 13.55 -3.28
CA LYS A 93 17.16 14.47 -4.28
C LYS A 93 17.52 13.74 -5.57
N ALA A 94 18.12 12.55 -5.44
CA ALA A 94 18.39 11.70 -6.59
C ALA A 94 17.09 11.24 -7.26
N PHE A 95 16.06 10.91 -6.47
CA PHE A 95 14.76 10.53 -7.00
C PHE A 95 14.06 11.70 -7.71
N GLU A 96 14.06 12.91 -7.14
CA GLU A 96 13.54 14.09 -7.82
C GLU A 96 14.26 14.39 -9.15
N GLN A 97 15.58 14.21 -9.20
CA GLN A 97 16.36 14.35 -10.43
C GLN A 97 15.99 13.28 -11.45
N LEU A 98 15.78 12.03 -11.00
CA LEU A 98 15.33 10.93 -11.84
C LEU A 98 13.98 11.25 -12.47
N LEU A 99 12.98 11.65 -11.68
CA LEU A 99 11.63 12.03 -12.17
C LEU A 99 11.71 13.11 -13.27
N LYS A 100 12.53 14.14 -13.06
CA LYS A 100 12.75 15.21 -14.05
C LYS A 100 13.43 14.71 -15.32
N ALA A 101 14.47 13.88 -15.19
CA ALA A 101 15.23 13.37 -16.33
C ALA A 101 14.40 12.41 -17.20
N THR A 102 13.56 11.57 -16.57
CA THR A 102 12.72 10.60 -17.27
C THR A 102 11.34 11.11 -17.65
N ARG A 103 10.98 12.32 -17.18
CA ARG A 103 9.63 12.93 -17.33
C ARG A 103 8.54 11.98 -16.84
N THR A 104 8.73 11.47 -15.63
CA THR A 104 7.82 10.54 -14.95
C THR A 104 7.28 11.16 -13.68
N ASP A 105 6.20 10.57 -13.17
CA ASP A 105 5.61 10.90 -11.88
C ASP A 105 5.99 9.83 -10.84
N VAL A 106 5.84 10.10 -9.54
CA VAL A 106 6.09 9.14 -8.46
C VAL A 106 5.27 7.85 -8.64
N TRP A 107 4.08 7.96 -9.23
CA TRP A 107 3.18 6.84 -9.51
C TRP A 107 3.72 5.88 -10.58
N ASP A 108 4.69 6.31 -11.40
CA ASP A 108 5.34 5.45 -12.40
C ASP A 108 6.39 4.51 -11.77
N TRP A 109 6.66 4.65 -10.47
CA TRP A 109 7.77 3.96 -9.80
C TRP A 109 7.29 3.07 -8.66
N ALA A 110 7.96 1.92 -8.55
CA ALA A 110 7.76 0.94 -7.51
C ALA A 110 9.11 0.52 -6.91
N TYR A 111 9.06 -0.11 -5.74
CA TYR A 111 10.24 -0.68 -5.09
C TYR A 111 10.09 -2.19 -4.92
N PRO A 112 11.19 -2.94 -5.00
CA PRO A 112 11.23 -4.38 -4.74
C PRO A 112 10.66 -4.79 -3.38
N ALA A 113 9.73 -5.75 -3.37
CA ALA A 113 9.21 -6.38 -2.14
C ALA A 113 10.25 -7.29 -1.46
N GLY A 114 11.26 -7.72 -2.21
CA GLY A 114 12.35 -8.59 -1.74
C GLY A 114 13.72 -8.14 -2.24
N SER A 115 14.78 -8.73 -1.69
CA SER A 115 16.17 -8.36 -1.99
C SER A 115 16.66 -8.83 -3.37
N SER A 116 15.88 -9.67 -4.06
CA SER A 116 16.22 -10.23 -5.36
C SER A 116 14.95 -10.54 -6.15
N ILE A 117 14.71 -9.82 -7.25
CA ILE A 117 13.55 -10.04 -8.12
C ILE A 117 14.00 -10.44 -9.52
N ALA A 118 13.44 -11.51 -10.04
CA ALA A 118 13.65 -11.92 -11.42
C ALA A 118 12.84 -11.05 -12.38
N VAL A 119 13.52 -10.41 -13.33
CA VAL A 119 12.89 -9.74 -14.48
C VAL A 119 12.93 -10.72 -15.64
N ARG A 120 11.76 -11.06 -16.17
CA ARG A 120 11.60 -12.01 -17.26
C ARG A 120 11.46 -11.31 -18.61
N GLY A 121 11.94 -11.96 -19.66
CA GLY A 121 11.87 -11.44 -21.03
C GLY A 121 10.45 -11.46 -21.63
N GLY A 122 9.51 -12.16 -20.99
CA GLY A 122 8.10 -12.24 -21.39
C GLY A 122 7.18 -12.33 -20.18
N ALA A 123 5.88 -12.14 -20.41
CA ALA A 123 4.85 -12.15 -19.38
C ALA A 123 4.61 -13.56 -18.77
N ALA A 124 4.98 -14.63 -19.48
CA ALA A 124 4.81 -15.97 -18.96
C ALA A 124 5.71 -16.21 -17.71
N ALA A 125 5.17 -16.91 -16.71
CA ALA A 125 5.89 -17.21 -15.47
C ALA A 125 7.18 -18.03 -15.67
N ASP A 126 7.27 -18.79 -16.77
CA ASP A 126 8.42 -19.60 -17.18
C ASP A 126 9.34 -18.88 -18.19
N ALA A 127 9.02 -17.65 -18.59
CA ALA A 127 9.85 -16.89 -19.51
C ALA A 127 11.27 -16.70 -18.93
N PRO A 128 12.32 -16.70 -19.78
CA PRO A 128 13.70 -16.63 -19.31
C PRO A 128 13.96 -15.33 -18.54
N VAL A 129 14.72 -15.45 -17.46
CA VAL A 129 15.18 -14.30 -16.68
C VAL A 129 16.22 -13.53 -17.50
N VAL A 130 15.97 -12.25 -17.74
CA VAL A 130 16.84 -11.34 -18.52
C VAL A 130 17.64 -10.40 -17.64
N GLU A 131 17.22 -10.22 -16.39
CA GLU A 131 17.89 -9.43 -15.36
C GLU A 131 17.42 -9.85 -13.96
N THR A 132 18.24 -9.58 -12.94
CA THR A 132 17.85 -9.71 -11.53
C THR A 132 18.05 -8.39 -10.83
N LEU A 133 16.99 -7.89 -10.20
CA LEU A 133 16.98 -6.60 -9.50
C LEU A 133 17.32 -6.82 -8.03
N GLY A 134 18.24 -6.00 -7.51
CA GLY A 134 18.43 -5.81 -6.07
C GLY A 134 17.46 -4.76 -5.51
N ALA A 135 17.82 -4.10 -4.41
CA ALA A 135 17.03 -3.03 -3.80
C ALA A 135 17.15 -1.69 -4.58
N VAL A 136 16.58 -1.65 -5.78
CA VAL A 136 16.59 -0.49 -6.68
C VAL A 136 15.18 -0.16 -7.12
N LEU A 137 14.85 1.14 -7.23
CA LEU A 137 13.57 1.56 -7.79
C LEU A 137 13.43 1.09 -9.23
N VAL A 138 12.23 0.66 -9.58
CA VAL A 138 11.87 0.24 -10.94
C VAL A 138 10.74 1.09 -11.48
N ARG A 139 10.82 1.41 -12.76
CA ARG A 139 9.74 2.09 -13.46
C ARG A 139 8.74 1.05 -13.94
N VAL A 140 7.50 1.15 -13.47
CA VAL A 140 6.37 0.39 -13.99
C VAL A 140 5.88 1.09 -15.25
N MET A 141 5.74 0.32 -16.33
CA MET A 141 5.26 0.83 -17.60
C MET A 141 3.73 0.71 -17.64
N PRO A 142 3.01 1.71 -18.17
CA PRO A 142 1.59 1.57 -18.43
C PRO A 142 1.32 0.34 -19.29
N GLU A 143 0.27 -0.41 -18.96
CA GLU A 143 -0.18 -1.46 -19.87
C GLU A 143 -0.54 -0.84 -21.22
N PRO A 144 -0.18 -1.47 -22.36
CA PRO A 144 -0.69 -1.04 -23.64
C PRO A 144 -2.21 -1.16 -23.61
N GLN A 145 -2.90 -0.03 -23.80
CA GLN A 145 -4.36 0.06 -23.81
C GLN A 145 -4.93 -0.82 -24.93
N GLY A 146 -5.20 -2.08 -24.62
CA GLY A 146 -5.98 -2.97 -25.47
C GLY A 146 -7.47 -2.65 -25.34
N PRO A 147 -8.31 -3.08 -26.29
CA PRO A 147 -9.76 -2.83 -26.25
C PRO A 147 -10.47 -3.43 -25.02
N ALA A 148 -9.81 -4.27 -24.23
CA ALA A 148 -10.31 -4.82 -22.96
C ALA A 148 -10.04 -3.95 -21.72
N ALA A 149 -9.20 -2.91 -21.83
CA ALA A 149 -8.80 -2.04 -20.72
C ALA A 149 -9.57 -0.71 -20.67
N GLN A 150 -10.68 -0.57 -21.41
CA GLN A 150 -11.59 0.56 -21.27
C GLN A 150 -12.44 0.38 -20.00
N GLY A 151 -11.85 0.72 -18.87
CA GLY A 151 -12.48 0.68 -17.54
C GLY A 151 -11.52 0.87 -16.37
N ALA A 152 -10.22 0.64 -16.58
CA ALA A 152 -9.17 0.93 -15.61
C ALA A 152 -8.42 2.20 -16.04
N SER A 153 -8.94 3.36 -15.63
CA SER A 153 -8.22 4.62 -15.76
C SER A 153 -6.95 4.58 -14.92
N ALA A 154 -5.82 4.82 -15.57
CA ALA A 154 -4.63 5.34 -14.90
C ALA A 154 -5.06 6.66 -14.22
N GLN A 155 -4.96 6.71 -12.89
CA GLN A 155 -5.53 7.72 -11.97
C GLN A 155 -6.92 7.35 -11.43
N GLY A 156 -6.96 7.04 -10.13
CA GLY A 156 -8.18 6.94 -9.32
C GLY A 156 -8.62 5.52 -9.00
N GLY A 157 -8.23 5.02 -7.82
CA GLY A 157 -8.84 3.89 -7.09
C GLY A 157 -8.95 2.54 -7.83
N PRO A 158 -9.24 1.43 -7.12
CA PRO A 158 -9.68 0.22 -7.78
C PRO A 158 -11.04 0.47 -8.49
N PRO A 159 -11.26 -0.06 -9.69
CA PRO A 159 -12.49 0.17 -10.44
C PRO A 159 -13.70 -0.46 -9.72
N PRO A 160 -14.88 0.19 -9.71
CA PRO A 160 -16.07 -0.37 -9.09
C PRO A 160 -16.69 -1.46 -9.97
N GLY A 161 -16.90 -2.65 -9.39
CA GLY A 161 -17.99 -3.55 -9.81
C GLY A 161 -17.71 -4.60 -10.88
N GLY A 162 -16.52 -5.20 -10.92
CA GLY A 162 -16.30 -6.49 -11.60
C GLY A 162 -16.34 -7.65 -10.59
N PRO A 163 -16.82 -8.86 -10.96
CA PRO A 163 -16.70 -10.02 -10.05
C PRO A 163 -15.23 -10.26 -9.72
N PRO A 164 -14.88 -10.64 -8.47
CA PRO A 164 -13.49 -10.90 -8.09
C PRO A 164 -13.07 -12.25 -8.69
N SER A 165 -12.63 -12.23 -9.95
CA SER A 165 -11.97 -13.38 -10.56
C SER A 165 -10.46 -13.23 -10.43
N GLY A 166 -9.94 -13.62 -9.27
CA GLY A 166 -8.52 -13.90 -9.10
C GLY A 166 -8.07 -13.75 -7.67
N GLY A 167 -7.58 -14.84 -7.07
CA GLY A 167 -6.72 -14.74 -5.90
C GLY A 167 -5.41 -13.99 -6.25
N PRO A 168 -4.52 -13.77 -5.26
CA PRO A 168 -3.25 -13.06 -5.47
C PRO A 168 -2.38 -13.64 -6.61
N ASP A 169 -2.62 -14.90 -7.02
CA ASP A 169 -1.92 -15.58 -8.10
C ASP A 169 -2.36 -15.21 -9.55
N ASN A 170 -3.36 -14.33 -9.72
CA ASN A 170 -3.94 -14.03 -11.04
C ASN A 170 -3.73 -12.58 -11.53
N ALA A 171 -2.99 -11.75 -10.80
CA ALA A 171 -2.66 -10.41 -11.30
C ALA A 171 -1.73 -10.52 -12.51
N PRO A 172 -2.00 -9.82 -13.62
CA PRO A 172 -1.11 -9.83 -14.78
C PRO A 172 0.28 -9.31 -14.37
N PRO A 173 1.36 -9.87 -14.94
CA PRO A 173 2.71 -9.42 -14.65
C PRO A 173 2.91 -7.97 -15.12
N LEU A 174 3.61 -7.19 -14.30
CA LEU A 174 3.88 -5.79 -14.60
C LEU A 174 5.06 -5.69 -15.56
N LYS A 175 4.86 -4.91 -16.63
CA LYS A 175 5.95 -4.52 -17.52
C LYS A 175 6.80 -3.44 -16.85
N VAL A 176 8.11 -3.61 -16.84
CA VAL A 176 9.05 -2.68 -16.16
C VAL A 176 10.22 -2.30 -17.06
N VAL A 177 10.82 -1.15 -16.74
CA VAL A 177 12.15 -0.76 -17.23
C VAL A 177 13.15 -0.88 -16.09
N THR A 178 14.22 -1.63 -16.32
CA THR A 178 15.28 -1.87 -15.34
C THR A 178 16.33 -0.76 -15.36
N PRO A 179 17.17 -0.63 -14.32
CA PRO A 179 18.26 0.35 -14.30
C PRO A 179 19.28 0.18 -15.45
N SER A 180 19.38 -1.03 -16.02
CA SER A 180 20.22 -1.28 -17.20
C SER A 180 19.63 -0.77 -18.51
N GLY A 181 18.39 -0.24 -18.47
CA GLY A 181 17.64 0.23 -19.64
C GLY A 181 16.89 -0.89 -20.39
N LYS A 182 16.93 -2.13 -19.89
CA LYS A 182 16.15 -3.24 -20.46
C LYS A 182 14.70 -3.14 -20.06
N THR A 183 13.83 -3.66 -20.92
CA THR A 183 12.42 -3.89 -20.60
C THR A 183 12.20 -5.36 -20.28
N GLY A 184 11.35 -5.65 -19.31
CA GLY A 184 10.92 -7.01 -19.01
C GLY A 184 9.65 -7.03 -18.17
N PHE A 185 9.37 -8.16 -17.56
CA PHE A 185 8.17 -8.39 -16.76
C PHE A 185 8.55 -8.90 -15.37
N VAL A 186 7.86 -8.39 -14.35
CA VAL A 186 7.93 -8.88 -12.97
C VAL A 186 6.55 -9.36 -12.54
N SER A 187 6.50 -10.26 -11.57
CA SER A 187 5.23 -10.58 -10.92
C SER A 187 4.68 -9.34 -10.22
N ALA A 188 3.35 -9.16 -10.21
CA ALA A 188 2.73 -7.96 -9.64
C ALA A 188 3.00 -7.82 -8.13
N ASP A 189 3.09 -8.94 -7.41
CA ASP A 189 3.43 -9.02 -5.99
C ASP A 189 4.94 -8.83 -5.70
N ALA A 190 5.79 -8.84 -6.73
CA ALA A 190 7.23 -8.68 -6.54
C ALA A 190 7.61 -7.22 -6.25
N VAL A 191 6.76 -6.25 -6.58
CA VAL A 191 7.05 -4.82 -6.39
C VAL A 191 5.90 -4.14 -5.66
N LEU A 192 6.23 -3.09 -4.90
CA LEU A 192 5.29 -2.33 -4.09
C LEU A 192 5.30 -0.86 -4.55
N PRO A 193 4.13 -0.19 -4.56
CA PRO A 193 4.03 1.21 -4.99
C PRO A 193 4.74 2.13 -4.00
N LEU A 194 5.32 3.23 -4.50
CA LEU A 194 5.97 4.24 -3.63
C LEU A 194 4.99 5.09 -2.84
N VAL A 195 3.78 5.27 -3.37
CA VAL A 195 2.71 5.95 -2.66
C VAL A 195 1.75 4.90 -2.14
N PHE A 196 1.59 4.86 -0.83
CA PHE A 196 0.81 3.86 -0.13
C PHE A 196 0.21 4.47 1.13
N GLU A 197 -0.83 3.83 1.61
CA GLU A 197 -1.54 4.25 2.81
C GLU A 197 -0.92 3.59 4.04
N GLN A 198 -1.05 4.24 5.20
CA GLN A 198 -0.42 3.77 6.43
C GLN A 198 -1.39 3.76 7.60
N LEU A 199 -1.35 2.68 8.37
CA LEU A 199 -1.96 2.63 9.68
C LEU A 199 -0.93 3.05 10.73
N CYS A 200 -1.31 4.02 11.55
CA CYS A 200 -0.46 4.58 12.59
C CYS A 200 -0.84 4.06 13.96
N TYR A 201 0.17 3.82 14.79
CA TYR A 201 0.05 3.23 16.11
C TYR A 201 0.71 4.12 17.15
N ALA A 202 0.19 4.07 18.37
CA ALA A 202 0.80 4.68 19.54
C ALA A 202 0.91 3.65 20.66
N LYS A 203 1.95 3.79 21.49
CA LYS A 203 2.12 2.98 22.69
C LYS A 203 1.86 3.83 23.93
N GLY A 204 0.72 3.60 24.57
CA GLY A 204 0.36 4.21 25.85
C GLY A 204 0.59 3.26 27.04
N ALA A 205 0.15 3.69 28.23
CA ALA A 205 0.24 2.89 29.45
C ALA A 205 -0.57 1.59 29.37
N ALA A 206 -1.71 1.61 28.67
CA ALA A 206 -2.58 0.45 28.46
C ALA A 206 -2.11 -0.50 27.35
N GLY A 207 -1.02 -0.17 26.65
CA GLY A 207 -0.50 -0.94 25.52
C GLY A 207 -0.56 -0.19 24.20
N TRP A 208 -0.56 -0.95 23.11
CA TRP A 208 -0.62 -0.43 21.75
C TRP A 208 -2.06 -0.16 21.32
N SER A 209 -2.25 0.90 20.53
CA SER A 209 -3.53 1.27 19.92
C SER A 209 -3.32 1.77 18.50
N ILE A 210 -4.36 1.65 17.66
CA ILE A 210 -4.46 2.35 16.38
C ILE A 210 -4.67 3.84 16.67
N ALA A 211 -3.68 4.65 16.35
CA ALA A 211 -3.64 6.07 16.63
C ALA A 211 -4.11 6.93 15.46
N GLY A 212 -4.03 6.44 14.23
CA GLY A 212 -4.47 7.21 13.07
C GLY A 212 -4.27 6.50 11.74
N TYR A 213 -4.61 7.20 10.67
CA TYR A 213 -4.47 6.74 9.29
C TYR A 213 -3.90 7.84 8.39
N LEU A 214 -3.01 7.46 7.47
CA LEU A 214 -2.45 8.32 6.43
C LEU A 214 -2.87 7.74 5.08
N GLY A 215 -3.76 8.42 4.35
CA GLY A 215 -4.34 7.88 3.13
C GLY A 215 -5.70 8.51 2.80
N GLY A 216 -6.21 8.17 1.62
CA GLY A 216 -7.45 8.74 1.05
C GLY A 216 -7.32 10.13 0.41
N GLU A 217 -8.44 10.55 -0.20
CA GLU A 217 -8.67 11.85 -0.85
C GLU A 217 -9.46 12.85 0.02
#